data_AF-A0A061JNL1-F1
#
_entry.id   AF-A0A061JNL1-F1
#
_cell.length_a   1.000
_cell.length_b   1.000
_cell.length_c   1.000
_cell.angle_alpha   90.00
_cell.angle_beta   90.00
_cell.angle_gamma   90.00
#
_symmetry.space_group_name_H-M   'P 1'
#
loop_
_entity.id
_entity.type
_entity.pdbx_description
1 polymer ?
#
loop_
_entity_poly.entity_id
_entity_poly.type
_entity_poly.pdbx_seq_one_letter_code
_entity_poly.pdbx_strand_id
1 'polypeptide(L)'
;MRRLPAFAFAILFSSPLLAMHCPMDMAKIDEQLKTNPPKDAATLQQVRELRAEGEQLHHAGKHADSVRVLGRALYLLGLKP
;
A
#
# COMPACT_ATOMS: atom_id res chain seq x y z
N MET A 1 -24.22 -29.15 38.32
CA MET A 1 -24.43 -27.88 37.60
C MET A 1 -23.18 -27.03 37.66
N ARG A 2 -22.36 -26.99 36.60
CA ARG A 2 -21.52 -25.82 36.26
C ARG A 2 -20.96 -26.01 34.85
N ARG A 3 -21.75 -25.63 33.85
CA ARG A 3 -21.27 -25.57 32.46
C ARG A 3 -20.39 -24.33 32.37
N LEU A 4 -19.09 -24.50 32.20
CA LEU A 4 -18.16 -23.44 31.82
C LEU A 4 -18.00 -23.52 30.30
N PRO A 5 -18.78 -22.78 29.49
CA PRO A 5 -18.38 -22.58 28.11
C PRO A 5 -17.25 -21.53 28.14
N ALA A 6 -16.02 -22.02 28.00
CA ALA A 6 -14.86 -21.22 27.67
C ALA A 6 -15.13 -20.52 26.32
N PHE A 7 -15.51 -19.25 26.37
CA PHE A 7 -15.53 -18.39 25.19
C PHE A 7 -14.09 -17.99 24.88
N ALA A 8 -13.40 -18.81 24.10
CA ALA A 8 -12.15 -18.44 23.46
C ALA A 8 -12.46 -17.39 22.39
N PHE A 9 -12.32 -16.11 22.74
CA PHE A 9 -12.36 -15.01 21.79
C PHE A 9 -11.09 -15.08 20.95
N ALA A 10 -11.17 -15.67 19.76
CA ALA A 10 -10.08 -15.65 18.80
C ALA A 10 -9.91 -14.21 18.30
N ILE A 11 -9.01 -13.46 18.94
CA ILE A 11 -8.58 -12.14 18.46
C ILE A 11 -7.87 -12.38 17.12
N LEU A 12 -8.53 -12.01 16.02
CA LEU A 12 -7.87 -11.84 14.73
C LEU A 12 -6.87 -10.69 14.89
N PHE A 13 -5.62 -11.04 15.19
CA PHE A 13 -4.49 -10.11 15.19
C PHE A 13 -4.19 -9.69 13.74
N SER A 14 -4.99 -8.78 13.19
CA SER A 14 -4.57 -8.00 12.03
C SER A 14 -3.46 -7.07 12.51
N SER A 15 -2.20 -7.43 12.26
CA SER A 15 -1.05 -6.66 12.72
C SER A 15 -1.16 -5.21 12.20
N PRO A 16 -1.06 -4.19 13.06
CA PRO A 16 -1.15 -2.78 12.65
C PRO A 16 -0.08 -2.38 11.62
N LEU A 17 1.00 -3.16 11.50
CA LEU A 17 2.05 -2.99 10.50
C LEU A 17 1.54 -3.10 9.05
N LEU A 18 0.53 -3.94 8.77
CA LEU A 18 0.01 -4.12 7.41
C LEU A 18 -0.91 -2.97 6.97
N ALA A 19 -1.61 -2.34 7.92
CA ALA A 19 -2.54 -1.25 7.63
C ALA A 19 -1.81 0.03 7.13
N MET A 20 -0.55 0.22 7.54
CA MET A 20 0.22 1.43 7.23
C MET A 20 1.03 1.35 5.93
N HIS A 21 1.16 0.18 5.31
CA HIS A 21 2.07 0.00 4.18
C HIS A 21 1.63 0.77 2.92
N CYS A 22 0.35 0.68 2.53
CA CYS A 22 -0.15 1.38 1.34
C CYS A 22 -0.05 2.91 1.48
N PRO A 23 -0.51 3.53 2.59
CA PRO A 23 -0.36 4.98 2.78
C PRO A 23 1.10 5.46 2.78
N MET A 24 2.01 4.69 3.37
CA MET A 24 3.44 5.04 3.37
C MET A 24 4.03 5.01 1.96
N ASP A 25 3.70 4.00 1.15
CA ASP A 25 4.25 3.89 -0.20
C ASP A 25 3.68 4.97 -1.13
N MET A 26 2.38 5.29 -1.00
CA MET A 26 1.79 6.44 -1.69
C MET A 26 2.52 7.74 -1.34
N ALA A 27 2.77 8.00 -0.05
CA ALA A 27 3.48 9.20 0.39
C ALA A 27 4.92 9.26 -0.14
N LYS A 28 5.65 8.13 -0.16
CA LYS A 28 7.00 8.07 -0.77
C LYS A 28 6.98 8.40 -2.26
N ILE A 29 6.01 7.85 -3.00
CA ILE A 29 5.84 8.14 -4.43
C ILE A 29 5.54 9.62 -4.63
N ASP A 30 4.61 10.18 -3.87
CA ASP A 30 4.20 11.58 -3.98
C ASP A 30 5.38 12.52 -3.70
N GLU A 31 6.17 12.25 -2.66
CA GLU A 31 7.35 13.04 -2.33
C GLU A 31 8.43 12.94 -3.42
N GLN A 32 8.67 11.75 -3.97
CA GLN A 32 9.62 11.58 -5.06
C GLN A 32 9.18 12.32 -6.33
N LEU A 33 7.89 12.26 -6.68
CA LEU A 33 7.33 12.99 -7.83
C LEU A 33 7.43 14.51 -7.65
N LYS A 34 7.38 14.99 -6.41
CA LYS A 34 7.51 16.42 -6.09
C LYS A 34 8.96 16.90 -6.09
N THR A 35 9.88 16.11 -5.54
CA THR A 35 11.27 16.54 -5.30
C THR A 35 12.22 16.18 -6.43
N ASN A 36 12.05 15.02 -7.03
CA ASN A 36 12.92 14.51 -8.10
C ASN A 36 12.14 13.60 -9.05
N PRO A 37 11.21 14.18 -9.84
CA PRO A 37 10.40 13.40 -10.78
C PRO A 37 11.27 12.72 -11.85
N PRO A 38 10.85 11.55 -12.37
CA PRO A 38 11.48 10.94 -13.54
C PRO A 38 11.58 11.93 -14.71
N LYS A 39 12.76 11.97 -15.35
CA LYS A 39 12.98 12.79 -16.55
C LYS A 39 12.31 12.20 -17.80
N ASP A 40 12.15 10.88 -17.81
CA ASP A 40 11.44 10.18 -18.88
C ASP A 40 9.93 10.33 -18.70
N ALA A 41 9.27 10.87 -19.73
CA ALA A 41 7.85 11.19 -19.69
C ALA A 41 6.97 9.94 -19.58
N ALA A 42 7.37 8.83 -20.22
CA ALA A 42 6.63 7.57 -20.16
C ALA A 42 6.67 6.98 -18.74
N THR A 43 7.86 6.97 -18.12
CA THR A 43 8.05 6.53 -16.73
C THR A 43 7.27 7.42 -15.76
N LEU A 44 7.32 8.75 -15.94
CA LEU A 44 6.54 9.69 -15.11
C LEU A 44 5.04 9.41 -15.19
N GLN A 45 4.51 9.20 -16.40
CA GLN A 45 3.10 8.88 -16.61
C GLN A 45 2.73 7.54 -15.95
N GLN A 46 3.53 6.50 -16.18
CA GLN A 46 3.28 5.17 -15.62
C GLN A 46 3.31 5.18 -14.08
N VAL A 47 4.24 5.92 -13.46
CA VAL A 47 4.29 6.06 -12.00
C VAL A 47 3.02 6.75 -11.46
N ARG A 48 2.51 7.79 -12.14
CA ARG A 48 1.28 8.48 -11.74
C ARG A 48 0.05 7.57 -11.83
N GLU A 49 -0.04 6.79 -12.90
CA GLU A 49 -1.12 5.82 -13.10
C GLU A 49 -1.09 4.73 -12.02
N LEU A 50 0.07 4.13 -11.77
CA LEU A 50 0.23 3.13 -10.70
C LEU A 50 -0.07 3.71 -9.32
N ARG A 51 0.34 4.96 -9.04
CA ARG A 51 0.00 5.64 -7.78
C ARG A 51 -1.51 5.77 -7.62
N ALA A 52 -2.20 6.26 -8.65
CA ALA A 52 -3.65 6.43 -8.63
C ALA A 52 -4.40 5.10 -8.51
N GLU A 53 -3.97 4.07 -9.25
CA GLU A 53 -4.53 2.71 -9.16
C GLU A 53 -4.32 2.13 -7.76
N GLY A 54 -3.12 2.28 -7.19
CA GLY A 54 -2.80 1.85 -5.83
C GLY A 54 -3.70 2.50 -4.78
N GLU A 55 -3.99 3.79 -4.92
CA GLU A 55 -4.94 4.50 -4.06
C GLU A 55 -6.38 3.99 -4.21
N GLN A 56 -6.85 3.78 -5.44
CA GLN A 56 -8.19 3.23 -5.69
C GLN A 56 -8.34 1.83 -5.09
N LEU A 57 -7.33 0.97 -5.23
CA LEU A 57 -7.32 -0.38 -4.64
C LEU A 57 -7.33 -0.32 -3.11
N HIS A 58 -6.61 0.64 -2.52
CA HIS A 58 -6.63 0.86 -1.07
C HIS A 58 -8.03 1.25 -0.59
N HIS A 59 -8.67 2.23 -1.22
CA HIS A 59 -10.03 2.67 -0.89
C HIS A 59 -11.07 1.57 -1.12
N ALA A 60 -10.82 0.65 -2.06
CA ALA A 60 -11.64 -0.54 -2.30
C ALA A 60 -11.37 -1.72 -1.34
N GLY A 61 -10.47 -1.57 -0.36
CA GLY A 61 -10.09 -2.63 0.59
C GLY A 61 -9.20 -3.74 0.01
N LYS A 62 -8.74 -3.61 -1.25
CA LYS A 62 -7.86 -4.56 -1.94
C LYS A 62 -6.40 -4.29 -1.60
N HIS A 63 -6.04 -4.41 -0.32
CA HIS A 63 -4.73 -3.99 0.19
C HIS A 63 -3.55 -4.73 -0.45
N ALA A 64 -3.64 -6.05 -0.65
CA ALA A 64 -2.57 -6.81 -1.28
C ALA A 64 -2.31 -6.35 -2.74
N ASP A 65 -3.37 -6.01 -3.47
CA ASP A 65 -3.25 -5.47 -4.82
C ASP A 65 -2.66 -4.06 -4.82
N SER A 66 -3.09 -3.21 -3.88
CA SER A 66 -2.55 -1.85 -3.70
C SER A 66 -1.05 -1.88 -3.43
N VAL A 67 -0.58 -2.68 -2.46
CA VAL A 67 0.87 -2.85 -2.18
C VAL A 67 1.62 -3.31 -3.43
N ARG A 68 1.09 -4.29 -4.15
CA ARG A 68 1.73 -4.81 -5.37
C ARG A 68 1.85 -3.75 -6.47
N VAL A 69 0.83 -2.93 -6.66
CA VAL A 69 0.81 -1.85 -7.65
C VAL A 69 1.75 -0.71 -7.24
N LEU A 70 1.66 -0.26 -5.98
CA LEU A 70 2.52 0.79 -5.43
C LEU A 70 4.00 0.37 -5.42
N GLY A 71 4.28 -0.90 -5.15
CA GLY A 71 5.63 -1.45 -5.22
C GLY A 71 6.24 -1.39 -6.63
N ARG A 72 5.43 -1.54 -7.70
CA ARG A 72 5.90 -1.32 -9.07
C ARG A 72 6.24 0.14 -9.32
N ALA A 73 5.44 1.07 -8.81
CA ALA A 73 5.74 2.50 -8.91
C ALA A 73 7.05 2.85 -8.20
N LEU A 74 7.26 2.34 -6.98
CA LEU A 74 8.51 2.52 -6.25
C LEU A 74 9.72 1.96 -6.99
N TYR A 75 9.58 0.77 -7.60
CA TYR A 75 10.63 0.18 -8.43
C TYR A 75 11.02 1.07 -9.63
N LEU A 76 10.03 1.62 -10.35
CA LEU A 76 10.27 2.55 -11.46
C LEU A 76 10.96 3.85 -11.01
N LEU A 77 10.73 4.25 -9.77
CA LEU A 77 11.39 5.39 -9.13
C LEU A 77 12.78 5.04 -8.56
N GLY A 78 13.22 3.79 -8.65
CA GLY A 78 14.47 3.32 -8.05
C GLY A 78 14.45 3.27 -6.52
N LEU A 79 13.26 3.28 -5.91
CA LEU A 79 13.05 3.21 -4.48
C LEU A 79 12.78 1.76 -4.06
N LYS A 80 13.13 1.44 -2.81
CA LYS A 80 12.81 0.12 -2.24
C LYS A 80 11.33 0.07 -1.85
N PRO A 81 10.54 -0.88 -2.38
CA PRO A 81 9.20 -1.16 -1.89
C PRO A 81 9.24 -1.68 -0.45
#